data_AF-A0AAE0TNF8-F1
#
_entry.id   AF-A0AAE0TNF8-F1
#
_cell.length_a   1.000
_cell.length_b   1.000
_cell.length_c   1.000
_cell.angle_alpha   90.00
_cell.angle_beta   90.00
_cell.angle_gamma   90.00
#
_symmetry.space_group_name_H-M   'P 1'
#
loop_
_entity.id
_entity.type
_entity.pdbx_description
1 polymer ?
#
loop_
_entity_poly.entity_id
_entity_poly.type
_entity_poly.pdbx_seq_one_letter_code
_entity_poly.pdbx_strand_id
1 'polypeptide(L)'
;MGPSVNAISEHHYQTNVDATTSPAAFWPSYATQLTTKSNIRGNLSRFSASVLDAQKSGISFVLGETNTFFGHGQPGVSNSAAAALWLVDYSLQAASIGVDCVYFHQGIGYNYSAFEPLNNIGINVTDYEASAKRHVLPEYYGMLAVADTIGTSGNAFINELWTDNSNLAAYQIWEGDQSKRLMLINEVPWTAV
;
A
#
# COMPACT_ATOMS: atom_id res chain seq x y z
N MET A 1 -19.71 -15.21 15.16
CA MET A 1 -19.74 -13.79 15.60
C MET A 1 -21.13 -13.45 16.08
N GLY A 2 -21.29 -12.43 16.94
CA GLY A 2 -22.62 -11.97 17.38
C GLY A 2 -23.41 -11.29 16.24
N PRO A 3 -24.74 -11.16 16.36
CA PRO A 3 -25.62 -10.68 15.29
C PRO A 3 -25.43 -9.21 14.87
N SER A 4 -24.53 -8.46 15.52
CA SER A 4 -24.34 -7.03 15.30
C SER A 4 -23.01 -6.65 14.61
N VAL A 5 -22.15 -7.63 14.32
CA VAL A 5 -20.86 -7.37 13.65
C VAL A 5 -21.05 -7.59 12.15
N ASN A 6 -20.68 -6.58 11.34
CA ASN A 6 -20.80 -6.62 9.88
C ASN A 6 -19.45 -6.60 9.14
N ALA A 7 -18.33 -6.50 9.86
CA ALA A 7 -16.99 -6.60 9.31
C ALA A 7 -15.95 -6.99 10.38
N ILE A 8 -14.86 -7.60 9.93
CA ILE A 8 -13.58 -7.68 10.64
C ILE A 8 -12.69 -6.57 10.09
N SER A 9 -12.07 -5.79 10.98
CA SER A 9 -11.17 -4.70 10.61
C SER A 9 -9.83 -4.89 11.31
N GLU A 10 -8.75 -4.97 10.55
CA GLU A 10 -7.38 -5.13 11.05
C GLU A 10 -6.51 -3.93 10.67
N HIS A 11 -5.47 -3.67 11.46
CA HIS A 11 -4.47 -2.64 11.20
C HIS A 11 -3.14 -3.31 10.84
N HIS A 12 -2.46 -2.81 9.81
CA HIS A 12 -1.19 -3.39 9.39
C HIS A 12 -0.27 -2.38 8.71
N TYR A 13 0.98 -2.26 9.16
CA TYR A 13 2.00 -1.49 8.45
C TYR A 13 3.01 -2.45 7.81
N GLN A 14 3.44 -2.16 6.57
CA GLN A 14 4.34 -3.04 5.82
C GLN A 14 5.66 -3.31 6.56
N THR A 15 6.09 -2.36 7.37
CA THR A 15 7.27 -2.51 8.22
C THR A 15 6.93 -2.26 9.68
N ASN A 16 7.58 -3.03 10.56
CA ASN A 16 7.47 -2.90 12.01
C ASN A 16 8.64 -2.08 12.60
N VAL A 17 9.20 -1.14 11.82
CA VAL A 17 10.28 -0.28 12.28
C VAL A 17 9.73 1.14 12.44
N ASP A 18 9.92 1.73 13.62
CA ASP A 18 9.80 3.17 13.79
C ASP A 18 11.04 3.81 13.19
N ALA A 19 11.02 3.97 11.87
CA ALA A 19 12.21 4.40 11.18
C ALA A 19 12.38 5.93 11.23
N THR A 20 11.44 6.70 11.80
CA THR A 20 11.33 8.17 11.71
C THR A 20 12.62 8.96 11.99
N THR A 21 13.57 8.37 12.72
CA THR A 21 14.88 8.95 13.08
C THR A 21 16.08 8.26 12.42
N SER A 22 15.84 7.34 11.49
CA SER A 22 16.87 6.51 10.86
C SER A 22 17.71 7.32 9.87
N PRO A 23 19.05 7.20 9.92
CA PRO A 23 19.94 7.89 9.00
C PRO A 23 19.65 7.58 7.52
N ALA A 24 19.93 8.54 6.63
CA ALA A 24 19.75 8.41 5.19
C ALA A 24 20.48 7.20 4.57
N ALA A 25 21.55 6.74 5.21
CA ALA A 25 22.29 5.54 4.80
C ALA A 25 21.43 4.25 4.76
N PHE A 26 20.31 4.20 5.50
CA PHE A 26 19.42 3.04 5.52
C PHE A 26 18.28 3.12 4.49
N TRP A 27 18.04 4.28 3.88
CA TRP A 27 16.90 4.47 2.98
C TRP A 27 16.91 3.49 1.78
N PRO A 28 18.04 3.20 1.11
CA PRO A 28 18.10 2.17 0.06
C PRO A 28 17.60 0.80 0.51
N SER A 29 18.05 0.35 1.69
CA SER A 29 17.65 -0.95 2.24
C SER A 29 16.18 -0.99 2.65
N TYR A 30 15.67 0.11 3.21
CA TYR A 30 14.27 0.24 3.59
C TYR A 30 13.33 0.32 2.39
N ALA A 31 13.71 1.06 1.34
CA ALA A 31 12.97 1.06 0.09
C ALA A 31 12.91 -0.34 -0.51
N THR A 32 14.05 -1.06 -0.54
CA THR A 32 14.11 -2.45 -1.02
C THR A 32 13.20 -3.35 -0.18
N GLN A 33 13.29 -3.27 1.15
CA GLN A 33 12.45 -4.06 2.05
C GLN A 33 10.96 -3.78 1.85
N LEU A 34 10.60 -2.51 1.65
CA LEU A 34 9.23 -2.06 1.46
C LEU A 34 8.60 -2.69 0.21
N THR A 35 9.32 -2.66 -0.92
CA THR A 35 8.80 -3.12 -2.21
C THR A 35 9.00 -4.60 -2.49
N THR A 36 9.80 -5.32 -1.68
CA THR A 36 10.10 -6.75 -1.91
C THR A 36 8.83 -7.60 -1.93
N LYS A 37 8.61 -8.34 -3.04
CA LYS A 37 7.50 -9.26 -3.29
C LYS A 37 7.14 -10.09 -2.06
N SER A 38 8.10 -10.90 -1.61
CA SER A 38 7.92 -11.86 -0.54
C SER A 38 7.55 -11.22 0.79
N ASN A 39 8.00 -9.99 1.06
CA ASN A 39 7.62 -9.26 2.26
C ASN A 39 6.15 -8.86 2.21
N ILE A 40 5.69 -8.33 1.07
CA ILE A 40 4.28 -7.96 0.87
C ILE A 40 3.38 -9.19 1.01
N ARG A 41 3.74 -10.34 0.42
CA ARG A 41 2.95 -11.59 0.52
C ARG A 41 2.97 -12.15 1.93
N GLY A 42 4.14 -12.17 2.59
CA GLY A 42 4.26 -12.64 3.97
C GLY A 42 3.41 -11.82 4.94
N ASN A 43 3.40 -10.49 4.75
CA ASN A 43 2.61 -9.58 5.56
C ASN A 43 1.11 -9.68 5.34
N LEU A 44 0.65 -9.94 4.10
CA LEU A 44 -0.78 -10.04 3.80
C LEU A 44 -1.34 -11.44 4.09
N SER A 45 -0.58 -12.50 3.82
CA SER A 45 -1.05 -13.89 3.98
C SER A 45 -1.39 -14.27 5.43
N ARG A 46 -0.86 -13.54 6.42
CA ARG A 46 -1.26 -13.71 7.83
C ARG A 46 -2.76 -13.48 8.07
N PHE A 47 -3.44 -12.74 7.19
CA PHE A 47 -4.86 -12.43 7.29
C PHE A 47 -5.77 -13.41 6.56
N SER A 48 -5.22 -14.35 5.76
CA SER A 48 -6.03 -15.28 4.95
C SER A 48 -7.04 -16.10 5.76
N ALA A 49 -6.69 -16.49 6.99
CA ALA A 49 -7.62 -17.18 7.88
C ALA A 49 -8.80 -16.29 8.31
N SER A 50 -8.52 -15.05 8.72
CA SER A 50 -9.56 -14.08 9.11
C SER A 50 -10.43 -13.67 7.92
N VAL A 51 -9.85 -13.53 6.73
CA VAL A 51 -10.60 -13.31 5.48
C VAL A 51 -11.57 -14.46 5.24
N LEU A 52 -11.10 -15.71 5.32
CA LEU A 52 -11.95 -16.88 5.11
C LEU A 52 -13.07 -16.98 6.16
N ASP A 53 -12.80 -16.64 7.41
CA ASP A 53 -13.79 -16.66 8.48
C ASP A 53 -14.83 -15.54 8.34
N ALA A 54 -14.42 -14.36 7.86
CA ALA A 54 -15.34 -13.28 7.49
C ALA A 54 -16.27 -13.71 6.35
N GLN A 55 -15.71 -14.28 5.28
CA GLN A 55 -16.46 -14.79 4.13
C GLN A 55 -17.47 -15.87 4.54
N LYS A 56 -17.06 -16.86 5.35
CA LYS A 56 -17.97 -17.90 5.89
C LYS A 56 -19.09 -17.33 6.76
N SER A 57 -18.83 -16.21 7.41
CA SER A 57 -19.80 -15.51 8.25
C SER A 57 -20.66 -14.52 7.45
N GLY A 58 -20.41 -14.34 6.16
CA GLY A 58 -21.14 -13.39 5.30
C GLY A 58 -20.87 -11.93 5.64
N ILE A 59 -19.69 -11.62 6.22
CA ILE A 59 -19.27 -10.27 6.58
C ILE A 59 -17.98 -9.89 5.86
N SER A 60 -17.65 -8.60 5.83
CA SER A 60 -16.44 -8.13 5.17
C SER A 60 -15.18 -8.33 6.01
N PHE A 61 -14.04 -8.48 5.35
CA PHE A 61 -12.72 -8.31 5.97
C PHE A 61 -12.03 -7.10 5.33
N VAL A 62 -11.65 -6.12 6.16
CA VAL A 62 -10.98 -4.90 5.69
C VAL A 62 -9.68 -4.67 6.43
N LEU A 63 -8.70 -4.08 5.74
CA LEU A 63 -7.56 -3.43 6.39
C LEU A 63 -7.99 -2.00 6.71
N GLY A 64 -8.51 -1.81 7.93
CA GLY A 64 -9.07 -0.53 8.41
C GLY A 64 -8.03 0.57 8.61
N GLU A 65 -6.77 0.19 8.72
CA GLU A 65 -5.65 1.12 8.69
C GLU A 65 -4.41 0.40 8.16
N THR A 66 -3.75 0.97 7.15
CA THR A 66 -2.46 0.50 6.69
C THR A 66 -1.60 1.64 6.19
N ASN A 67 -0.28 1.46 6.24
CA ASN A 67 0.65 2.20 5.40
C ASN A 67 2.04 1.52 5.33
N THR A 68 3.03 2.19 4.75
CA THR A 68 4.43 1.78 4.58
C THR A 68 5.15 1.50 5.91
N PHE A 69 5.44 2.54 6.69
CA PHE A 69 6.05 2.48 8.03
C PHE A 69 5.07 3.06 9.03
N PHE A 70 5.00 2.54 10.25
CA PHE A 70 4.22 3.22 11.29
C PHE A 70 4.92 4.52 11.73
N GLY A 71 4.29 5.30 12.63
CA GLY A 71 4.89 6.53 13.15
C GLY A 71 4.93 7.66 12.11
N HIS A 72 3.92 7.75 11.24
CA HIS A 72 3.80 8.75 10.17
C HIS A 72 4.72 8.55 8.96
N GLY A 73 5.40 7.40 8.89
CA GLY A 73 6.18 7.00 7.74
C GLY A 73 7.67 7.26 7.91
N GLN A 74 8.45 6.71 6.99
CA GLN A 74 9.89 6.89 6.94
C GLN A 74 10.27 7.99 5.95
N PRO A 75 10.88 9.10 6.42
CA PRO A 75 11.47 10.08 5.51
C PRO A 75 12.45 9.45 4.52
N GLY A 76 12.36 9.86 3.26
CA GLY A 76 13.17 9.35 2.15
C GLY A 76 12.71 8.01 1.59
N VAL A 77 11.72 7.34 2.21
CA VAL A 77 11.19 6.05 1.76
C VAL A 77 9.69 6.11 1.55
N SER A 78 8.91 6.44 2.57
CA SER A 78 7.44 6.58 2.50
C SER A 78 7.00 7.72 1.58
N ASN A 79 7.81 8.78 1.47
CA ASN A 79 7.57 9.89 0.54
C ASN A 79 8.37 9.76 -0.76
N SER A 80 8.72 8.53 -1.17
CA SER A 80 9.47 8.25 -2.41
C SER A 80 8.66 7.41 -3.39
N ALA A 81 9.16 7.26 -4.63
CA ALA A 81 8.54 6.39 -5.64
C ALA A 81 8.40 4.93 -5.19
N ALA A 82 9.22 4.46 -4.22
CA ALA A 82 9.08 3.13 -3.64
C ALA A 82 7.71 2.92 -2.97
N ALA A 83 7.17 3.95 -2.31
CA ALA A 83 5.85 3.88 -1.70
C ALA A 83 4.73 3.76 -2.75
N ALA A 84 4.88 4.40 -3.91
CA ALA A 84 3.94 4.24 -5.01
C ALA A 84 3.92 2.80 -5.55
N LEU A 85 5.10 2.21 -5.79
CA LEU A 85 5.23 0.81 -6.23
C LEU A 85 4.64 -0.16 -5.21
N TRP A 86 4.99 0.03 -3.93
CA TRP A 86 4.46 -0.75 -2.82
C TRP A 86 2.93 -0.66 -2.75
N LEU A 87 2.35 0.55 -2.85
CA LEU A 87 0.90 0.73 -2.72
C LEU A 87 0.14 -0.04 -3.80
N VAL A 88 0.61 0.00 -5.05
CA VAL A 88 -0.01 -0.73 -6.16
C VAL A 88 0.00 -2.23 -5.88
N ASP A 89 1.16 -2.77 -5.57
CA ASP A 89 1.34 -4.20 -5.32
C ASP A 89 0.57 -4.68 -4.07
N TYR A 90 0.69 -3.94 -2.96
CA TYR A 90 -0.01 -4.24 -1.71
C TYR A 90 -1.53 -4.23 -1.89
N SER A 91 -2.08 -3.25 -2.61
CA SER A 91 -3.52 -3.15 -2.85
C SER A 91 -4.04 -4.31 -3.70
N LEU A 92 -3.35 -4.61 -4.81
CA LEU A 92 -3.75 -5.69 -5.71
C LEU A 92 -3.57 -7.06 -5.05
N GLN A 93 -2.54 -7.23 -4.23
CA GLN A 93 -2.34 -8.44 -3.45
C GLN A 93 -3.38 -8.62 -2.34
N ALA A 94 -3.76 -7.55 -1.64
CA ALA A 94 -4.80 -7.62 -0.62
C ALA A 94 -6.13 -8.06 -1.25
N ALA A 95 -6.49 -7.47 -2.38
CA ALA A 95 -7.68 -7.84 -3.12
C ALA A 95 -7.62 -9.29 -3.65
N SER A 96 -6.46 -9.75 -4.14
CA SER A 96 -6.31 -11.12 -4.67
C SER A 96 -6.51 -12.21 -3.62
N ILE A 97 -6.28 -11.90 -2.33
CA ILE A 97 -6.51 -12.82 -1.22
C ILE A 97 -7.87 -12.63 -0.53
N GLY A 98 -8.73 -11.75 -1.04
CA GLY A 98 -10.10 -11.56 -0.56
C GLY A 98 -10.28 -10.48 0.50
N VAL A 99 -9.35 -9.53 0.65
CA VAL A 99 -9.58 -8.31 1.43
C VAL A 99 -10.54 -7.39 0.64
N ASP A 100 -11.65 -6.99 1.26
CA ASP A 100 -12.69 -6.19 0.60
C ASP A 100 -12.31 -4.71 0.44
N CYS A 101 -11.52 -4.18 1.37
CA CYS A 101 -11.11 -2.77 1.34
C CYS A 101 -9.80 -2.55 2.10
N VAL A 102 -9.00 -1.61 1.60
CA VAL A 102 -7.72 -1.19 2.18
C VAL A 102 -7.79 0.32 2.43
N TYR A 103 -7.71 0.71 3.70
CA TYR A 103 -7.75 2.11 4.14
C TYR A 103 -6.33 2.59 4.47
N PHE A 104 -5.77 3.42 3.58
CA PHE A 104 -4.46 4.02 3.80
C PHE A 104 -4.57 5.14 4.84
N HIS A 105 -3.75 5.07 5.90
CA HIS A 105 -3.71 6.09 6.93
C HIS A 105 -3.13 7.39 6.35
N GLN A 106 -3.72 8.54 6.72
CA GLN A 106 -3.41 9.86 6.16
C GLN A 106 -3.30 10.89 7.27
N GLY A 107 -2.49 11.93 7.06
CA GLY A 107 -2.37 13.04 8.01
C GLY A 107 -1.49 14.17 7.50
N ILE A 108 -1.59 15.33 8.13
CA ILE A 108 -0.77 16.49 7.80
C ILE A 108 0.68 16.19 8.20
N GLY A 109 1.61 16.42 7.27
CA GLY A 109 3.04 16.18 7.47
C GLY A 109 3.44 14.73 7.66
N TYR A 110 2.61 13.77 7.24
CA TYR A 110 2.98 12.35 7.22
C TYR A 110 3.68 12.03 5.89
N ASN A 111 4.76 11.26 5.94
CA ASN A 111 5.54 10.92 4.76
C ASN A 111 4.81 9.98 3.80
N TYR A 112 3.76 9.29 4.26
CA TYR A 112 2.94 8.40 3.45
C TYR A 112 1.55 8.99 3.09
N SER A 113 1.34 10.28 3.28
CA SER A 113 0.08 10.88 2.84
C SER A 113 0.01 10.89 1.31
N ALA A 114 -1.19 10.96 0.75
CA ALA A 114 -1.42 11.15 -0.68
C ALA A 114 -1.06 12.59 -1.11
N PHE A 115 -1.24 13.56 -0.22
CA PHE A 115 -0.87 14.95 -0.45
C PHE A 115 -0.65 15.69 0.86
N GLU A 116 0.17 16.74 0.81
CA GLU A 116 0.32 17.74 1.87
C GLU A 116 -0.52 18.97 1.48
N PRO A 117 -1.62 19.27 2.21
CA PRO A 117 -2.49 20.39 1.88
C PRO A 117 -1.97 21.76 2.30
N LEU A 118 -0.98 21.83 3.21
CA LEU A 118 -0.47 23.06 3.80
C LEU A 118 0.87 23.48 3.19
N ASN A 119 1.16 24.78 3.29
CA ASN A 119 2.52 25.28 3.06
C ASN A 119 3.31 25.20 4.37
N ASN A 120 4.63 25.33 4.25
CA ASN A 120 5.57 25.46 5.35
C ASN A 120 5.78 24.20 6.20
N ILE A 121 5.28 23.05 5.75
CA ILE A 121 5.60 21.74 6.32
C ILE A 121 6.81 21.18 5.56
N GLY A 122 7.90 20.95 6.29
CA GLY A 122 9.14 20.37 5.80
C GLY A 122 9.03 18.86 5.65
N ILE A 123 10.00 18.12 6.19
CA ILE A 123 10.04 16.66 6.04
C ILE A 123 8.91 15.96 6.81
N ASN A 124 8.42 16.56 7.90
CA ASN A 124 7.29 16.06 8.68
C ASN A 124 6.53 17.22 9.36
N VAL A 125 5.45 16.91 10.06
CA VAL A 125 4.56 17.91 10.70
C VAL A 125 5.24 18.84 11.72
N THR A 126 6.35 18.40 12.33
CA THR A 126 7.09 19.20 13.32
C THR A 126 8.25 19.99 12.71
N ASP A 127 8.55 19.76 11.43
CA ASP A 127 9.61 20.43 10.70
C ASP A 127 9.02 21.62 9.93
N TYR A 128 9.36 22.85 10.32
CA TYR A 128 8.90 24.05 9.65
C TYR A 128 9.89 24.46 8.57
N GLU A 129 9.44 24.52 7.31
CA GLU A 129 10.26 24.88 6.17
C GLU A 129 9.57 25.96 5.33
N ALA A 130 9.94 27.24 5.50
CA ALA A 130 9.22 28.38 4.91
C ALA A 130 9.09 28.33 3.36
N SER A 131 9.99 27.60 2.70
CA SER A 131 9.98 27.42 1.25
C SER A 131 8.97 26.35 0.79
N ALA A 132 8.62 25.40 1.66
CA ALA A 132 7.78 24.25 1.32
C ALA A 132 6.36 24.68 0.94
N LYS A 133 5.84 24.05 -0.13
CA LYS A 133 4.50 24.27 -0.64
C LYS A 133 3.68 23.00 -0.53
N ARG A 134 2.37 23.15 -0.45
CA ARG A 134 1.42 22.05 -0.66
C ARG A 134 1.76 21.27 -1.94
N HIS A 135 1.71 19.96 -1.89
CA HIS A 135 2.13 19.09 -2.98
C HIS A 135 1.45 17.73 -2.87
N VAL A 136 1.39 17.01 -3.99
CA VAL A 136 1.02 15.59 -4.00
C VAL A 136 2.25 14.74 -3.67
N LEU A 137 2.04 13.64 -2.98
CA LEU A 137 3.08 12.69 -2.60
C LEU A 137 2.99 11.42 -3.47
N PRO A 138 4.05 10.59 -3.52
CA PRO A 138 4.10 9.44 -4.41
C PRO A 138 2.96 8.43 -4.28
N GLU A 139 2.45 8.18 -3.08
CA GLU A 139 1.33 7.24 -2.88
C GLU A 139 0.07 7.62 -3.67
N TYR A 140 -0.17 8.92 -3.90
CA TYR A 140 -1.28 9.36 -4.75
C TYR A 140 -1.20 8.78 -6.16
N TYR A 141 0.00 8.71 -6.74
CA TYR A 141 0.19 8.11 -8.06
C TYR A 141 -0.01 6.59 -8.04
N GLY A 142 0.35 5.93 -6.94
CA GLY A 142 0.00 4.52 -6.73
C GLY A 142 -1.51 4.32 -6.68
N MET A 143 -2.23 5.17 -5.95
CA MET A 143 -3.69 5.11 -5.86
C MET A 143 -4.35 5.32 -7.23
N LEU A 144 -3.85 6.26 -8.04
CA LEU A 144 -4.30 6.44 -9.42
C LEU A 144 -4.05 5.19 -10.28
N ALA A 145 -2.86 4.59 -10.19
CA ALA A 145 -2.53 3.38 -10.92
C ALA A 145 -3.45 2.21 -10.53
N VAL A 146 -3.77 2.05 -9.25
CA VAL A 146 -4.75 1.05 -8.78
C VAL A 146 -6.14 1.36 -9.35
N ALA A 147 -6.61 2.61 -9.25
CA ALA A 147 -7.92 3.01 -9.74
C ALA A 147 -8.09 2.74 -11.25
N ASP A 148 -7.08 3.09 -12.06
CA ASP A 148 -7.10 2.81 -13.50
C ASP A 148 -7.05 1.30 -13.82
N THR A 149 -6.33 0.55 -12.98
CA THR A 149 -6.16 -0.90 -13.12
C THR A 149 -7.45 -1.67 -12.83
N ILE A 150 -8.18 -1.31 -11.76
CA ILE A 150 -9.45 -1.96 -11.40
C ILE A 150 -10.61 -1.42 -12.25
N GLY A 151 -10.53 -0.17 -12.70
CA GLY A 151 -11.57 0.47 -13.51
C GLY A 151 -12.83 0.81 -12.72
N THR A 152 -13.91 1.13 -13.44
CA THR A 152 -15.14 1.70 -12.86
C THR A 152 -16.34 0.75 -12.90
N SER A 153 -16.14 -0.52 -13.26
CA SER A 153 -17.21 -1.50 -13.42
C SER A 153 -17.85 -1.93 -12.10
N GLY A 154 -17.12 -1.81 -10.99
CA GLY A 154 -17.57 -2.23 -9.66
C GLY A 154 -17.62 -3.75 -9.46
N ASN A 155 -17.21 -4.54 -10.46
CA ASN A 155 -17.22 -6.01 -10.41
C ASN A 155 -15.87 -6.61 -10.85
N ALA A 156 -14.79 -5.86 -10.71
CA ALA A 156 -13.45 -6.31 -11.04
C ALA A 156 -12.98 -7.42 -10.09
N PHE A 157 -12.38 -8.48 -10.64
CA PHE A 157 -11.68 -9.53 -9.91
C PHE A 157 -10.20 -9.51 -10.26
N ILE A 158 -9.34 -9.69 -9.25
CA ILE A 158 -7.88 -9.64 -9.38
C ILE A 158 -7.30 -11.01 -9.09
N ASN A 159 -6.46 -11.51 -10.01
CA ASN A 159 -5.65 -12.70 -9.79
C ASN A 159 -4.16 -12.34 -9.90
N GLU A 160 -3.36 -12.72 -8.91
CA GLU A 160 -1.91 -12.68 -9.04
C GLU A 160 -1.45 -13.76 -10.03
N LEU A 161 -0.62 -13.38 -10.99
CA LEU A 161 0.01 -14.31 -11.92
C LEU A 161 1.36 -14.75 -11.37
N TRP A 162 1.67 -16.04 -11.56
CA TRP A 162 2.99 -16.54 -11.26
C TRP A 162 4.05 -15.93 -12.20
N THR A 163 5.20 -15.60 -11.63
CA THR A 163 6.39 -15.11 -12.33
C THR A 163 7.60 -15.87 -11.81
N ASP A 164 8.57 -16.15 -12.70
CA ASP A 164 9.87 -16.73 -12.34
C ASP A 164 10.89 -15.68 -11.84
N ASN A 165 10.51 -14.41 -11.89
CA ASN A 165 11.31 -13.28 -11.42
C ASN A 165 10.77 -12.74 -10.08
N SER A 166 11.60 -12.81 -9.04
CA SER A 166 11.24 -12.34 -7.69
C SER A 166 10.99 -10.84 -7.59
N ASN A 167 11.43 -10.06 -8.57
CA ASN A 167 11.25 -8.60 -8.62
C ASN A 167 10.09 -8.17 -9.53
N LEU A 168 9.33 -9.12 -10.08
CA LEU A 168 8.19 -8.85 -10.94
C LEU A 168 6.91 -9.36 -10.29
N ALA A 169 6.02 -8.44 -9.92
CA ALA A 169 4.64 -8.76 -9.64
C ALA A 169 3.80 -8.58 -10.91
N ALA A 170 2.82 -9.45 -11.09
CA ALA A 170 1.93 -9.44 -12.23
C ALA A 170 0.52 -9.76 -11.76
N TYR A 171 -0.45 -8.94 -12.18
CA TYR A 171 -1.85 -9.10 -11.83
C TYR A 171 -2.72 -9.07 -13.07
N GLN A 172 -3.61 -10.03 -13.19
CA GLN A 172 -4.63 -10.05 -14.22
C GLN A 172 -5.96 -9.57 -13.62
N ILE A 173 -6.59 -8.61 -14.29
CA ILE A 173 -7.84 -8.01 -13.88
C ILE A 173 -8.92 -8.48 -14.84
N TRP A 174 -9.98 -9.03 -14.26
CA TRP A 174 -11.14 -9.56 -14.94
C TRP A 174 -12.36 -8.71 -14.63
N GLU A 175 -13.27 -8.62 -15.60
CA GLU A 175 -14.63 -8.11 -15.40
C GLU A 175 -15.59 -9.15 -15.97
N GLY A 176 -16.34 -9.83 -15.10
CA GLY A 176 -17.09 -11.03 -15.48
C GLY A 176 -16.14 -12.17 -15.91
N ASP A 177 -16.37 -12.72 -17.10
CA ASP A 177 -15.58 -13.81 -17.69
C ASP A 177 -14.47 -13.30 -18.64
N GLN A 178 -14.25 -11.98 -18.72
CA GLN A 178 -13.29 -11.38 -19.64
C GLN A 178 -12.09 -10.79 -18.90
N SER A 179 -10.89 -11.17 -19.34
CA SER A 179 -9.67 -10.47 -18.92
C SER A 179 -9.59 -9.12 -19.63
N LYS A 180 -9.51 -8.04 -18.84
CA LYS A 180 -9.53 -6.66 -19.36
C LYS A 180 -8.17 -6.00 -19.32
N ARG A 181 -7.41 -6.25 -18.26
CA ARG A 181 -6.17 -5.52 -17.96
C ARG A 181 -5.13 -6.45 -17.33
N LEU A 182 -3.87 -6.07 -17.52
CA LEU A 182 -2.71 -6.66 -16.88
C LEU A 182 -1.92 -5.52 -16.21
N MET A 183 -1.59 -5.68 -14.94
CA MET A 183 -0.65 -4.83 -14.24
C MET A 183 0.67 -5.57 -14.06
N LEU A 184 1.77 -4.95 -14.45
CA LEU A 184 3.13 -5.46 -14.26
C LEU A 184 3.92 -4.45 -13.44
N ILE A 185 4.53 -4.91 -12.35
CA ILE A 185 5.22 -4.05 -11.40
C ILE A 185 6.65 -4.55 -11.28
N ASN A 186 7.60 -3.72 -11.72
CA ASN A 186 9.01 -3.91 -11.37
C ASN A 186 9.20 -3.37 -9.95
N GLU A 187 9.42 -4.28 -9.00
CA GLU A 187 9.53 -3.95 -7.59
C GLU A 187 10.92 -3.47 -7.17
N VAL A 188 11.89 -3.40 -8.08
CA VAL A 188 13.21 -2.83 -7.78
C VAL A 188 13.07 -1.31 -7.62
N PRO A 189 13.25 -0.76 -6.41
CA PRO A 189 13.16 0.68 -6.23
C PRO A 189 14.42 1.37 -6.75
N TRP A 190 14.28 2.61 -7.21
CA TRP A 190 15.43 3.45 -7.48
C TRP A 190 16.05 3.91 -6.16
N THR A 191 17.31 3.55 -5.92
CA THR A 191 17.99 3.76 -4.63
C THR A 191 19.28 4.58 -4.73
N ALA A 192 19.57 5.17 -5.89
CA ALA A 192 20.72 6.08 -5.99
C ALA A 192 20.44 7.34 -5.17
N VAL A 193 21.36 7.63 -4.24
CA VAL A 193 21.39 8.82 -3.37
C VAL A 193 22.33 9.88 -3.93
#